data_AF-A0A2G5E398-F1
#
_entry.id   AF-A0A2G5E398-F1
#
_cell.length_a   1.000
_cell.length_b   1.000
_cell.length_c   1.000
_cell.angle_alpha   90.00
_cell.angle_beta   90.00
_cell.angle_gamma   90.00
#
_symmetry.space_group_name_H-M   'P 1'
#
loop_
_entity.id
_entity.type
_entity.pdbx_description
1 polymer ?
#
loop_
_entity_poly.entity_id
_entity_poly.type
_entity_poly.pdbx_seq_one_letter_code
_entity_poly.pdbx_strand_id
1 'polypeptide(L)'
;MATVAADSEEKPNENSFNENKNKNKNINIISNNNSNSMIEETPWIAYAAQQAQLFQNNLEQSFDSALITAKSRFSQIRSTSSAHFNQTLESLEEVKAEYKAYEDVFFGKVKEGIVIAASNPMITVGAALGLGIVVFKRPRRLITSSVSRLLVSEETLISRADAKVKDLRQSINFVKSESEKLEALQAEEELKRGKTKLRHAGKQIQDVIRSASKIERQAKGLKDIVGELPSGEASRFRKQVSDLASEAKQERNVLTKEVSKIINYGISI
;
A
#
# COMPACT_ATOMS: atom_id res chain seq x y z
N MET A 1 59.34 -11.28 -32.56
CA MET A 1 60.56 -11.49 -31.75
C MET A 1 60.63 -10.39 -30.70
N ALA A 2 61.05 -10.73 -29.46
CA ALA A 2 61.07 -9.97 -28.19
C ALA A 2 59.74 -10.05 -27.36
N THR A 3 59.56 -11.01 -26.42
CA THR A 3 59.96 -11.08 -24.97
C THR A 3 59.09 -10.19 -24.04
N VAL A 4 58.08 -10.72 -23.34
CA VAL A 4 58.02 -11.33 -21.97
C VAL A 4 58.19 -10.35 -20.80
N ALA A 5 57.10 -10.14 -20.04
CA ALA A 5 56.96 -9.97 -18.58
C ALA A 5 55.42 -9.90 -18.32
N ALA A 6 54.70 -10.87 -17.76
CA ALA A 6 54.72 -11.44 -16.41
C ALA A 6 54.46 -10.39 -15.31
N ASP A 7 53.19 -10.16 -14.99
CA ASP A 7 52.78 -9.77 -13.63
C ASP A 7 51.37 -10.32 -13.34
N SER A 8 51.23 -10.95 -12.17
CA SER A 8 50.07 -11.70 -11.71
C SER A 8 49.66 -11.14 -10.35
N GLU A 9 48.48 -10.52 -10.25
CA GLU A 9 47.86 -10.20 -8.96
C GLU A 9 46.38 -10.63 -8.94
N GLU A 10 46.21 -11.86 -8.47
CA GLU A 10 45.41 -12.25 -7.31
C GLU A 10 44.00 -11.65 -7.12
N LYS A 11 42.98 -12.50 -7.36
CA LYS A 11 41.62 -12.37 -6.83
C LYS A 11 41.56 -12.98 -5.42
N PRO A 12 40.89 -12.37 -4.44
CA PRO A 12 40.43 -13.09 -3.26
C PRO A 12 38.97 -13.54 -3.40
N ASN A 13 38.77 -14.84 -3.21
CA ASN A 13 37.51 -15.55 -3.06
C ASN A 13 37.60 -16.32 -1.74
N GLU A 14 36.73 -16.03 -0.77
CA GLU A 14 36.45 -16.82 0.45
C GLU A 14 35.32 -16.07 1.20
N ASN A 15 34.06 -16.52 1.29
CA ASN A 15 33.53 -17.76 1.84
C ASN A 15 34.08 -18.11 3.22
N SER A 16 33.64 -17.38 4.24
CA SER A 16 33.80 -17.76 5.65
C SER A 16 32.61 -17.29 6.50
N PHE A 17 31.62 -18.15 6.71
CA PHE A 17 30.94 -18.35 8.01
C PHE A 17 29.90 -19.48 7.90
N ASN A 18 30.37 -20.72 7.99
CA ASN A 18 29.51 -21.88 8.18
C ASN A 18 30.18 -22.79 9.20
N GLU A 19 29.98 -22.47 10.48
CA GLU A 19 30.31 -23.39 11.57
C GLU A 19 29.47 -23.04 12.81
N ASN A 20 28.34 -23.74 12.98
CA ASN A 20 27.92 -24.20 14.31
C ASN A 20 26.87 -25.31 14.23
N LYS A 21 27.41 -26.53 14.20
CA LYS A 21 27.03 -27.68 15.04
C LYS A 21 25.53 -27.95 15.26
N ASN A 22 24.99 -28.75 14.36
CA ASN A 22 24.56 -30.13 14.64
C ASN A 22 24.63 -30.58 16.12
N LYS A 23 23.47 -30.87 16.73
CA LYS A 23 23.31 -31.94 17.73
C LYS A 23 21.82 -32.30 17.95
N ASN A 24 21.58 -33.61 18.00
CA ASN A 24 20.40 -34.38 18.43
C ASN A 24 19.37 -34.74 17.32
N LYS A 25 19.59 -35.83 16.58
CA LYS A 25 19.28 -37.25 16.87
C LYS A 25 17.77 -37.57 16.99
N ASN A 26 17.28 -38.16 15.90
CA ASN A 26 16.49 -39.40 15.79
C ASN A 26 15.38 -39.69 16.80
N ILE A 27 14.13 -39.69 16.31
CA ILE A 27 13.16 -40.76 16.59
C ILE A 27 12.42 -41.07 15.28
N ASN A 28 12.60 -42.29 14.77
CA ASN A 28 11.82 -42.90 13.70
C ASN A 28 10.80 -43.84 14.34
N ILE A 29 9.48 -43.68 14.11
CA ILE A 29 8.48 -44.74 14.33
C ILE A 29 7.35 -44.63 13.28
N ILE A 30 7.40 -45.56 12.33
CA ILE A 30 6.32 -46.40 11.75
C ILE A 30 5.18 -45.75 10.94
N SER A 31 5.09 -46.22 9.69
CA SER A 31 4.03 -46.07 8.69
C SER A 31 2.63 -46.48 9.17
N ASN A 32 1.59 -45.80 8.69
CA ASN A 32 0.37 -46.46 8.19
C ASN A 32 -0.55 -45.53 7.38
N ASN A 33 -1.27 -46.18 6.47
CA ASN A 33 -2.03 -45.62 5.34
C ASN A 33 -3.40 -45.04 5.71
N ASN A 34 -3.88 -44.16 4.80
CA ASN A 34 -5.27 -43.89 4.41
C ASN A 34 -6.28 -43.35 5.44
N SER A 35 -6.80 -42.15 5.17
CA SER A 35 -8.25 -41.93 4.92
C SER A 35 -8.55 -40.47 4.56
N ASN A 36 -9.36 -40.30 3.52
CA ASN A 36 -10.06 -39.07 3.18
C ASN A 36 -10.89 -38.57 4.37
N SER A 37 -10.90 -37.26 4.64
CA SER A 37 -12.13 -36.45 4.75
C SER A 37 -11.81 -35.04 5.31
N MET A 38 -12.60 -34.08 4.81
CA MET A 38 -12.86 -32.77 5.40
C MET A 38 -11.70 -31.77 5.42
N ILE A 39 -11.76 -30.84 4.46
CA ILE A 39 -11.19 -29.50 4.58
C ILE A 39 -11.94 -28.84 5.74
N GLU A 40 -11.34 -28.97 6.92
CA GLU A 40 -11.76 -28.36 8.17
C GLU A 40 -11.48 -26.86 8.07
N GLU A 41 -12.56 -26.07 8.05
CA GLU A 41 -12.48 -24.61 8.09
C GLU A 41 -11.64 -24.18 9.28
N THR A 42 -10.61 -23.41 8.97
CA THR A 42 -9.55 -23.13 9.91
C THR A 42 -10.09 -22.43 11.18
N PRO A 43 -9.93 -23.03 12.38
CA PRO A 43 -10.55 -22.56 13.63
C PRO A 43 -10.12 -21.15 14.07
N TRP A 44 -9.05 -20.60 13.50
CA TRP A 44 -8.61 -19.23 13.74
C TRP A 44 -9.48 -18.17 13.06
N ILE A 45 -10.19 -18.49 11.96
CA ILE A 45 -11.10 -17.54 11.29
C ILE A 45 -12.36 -17.34 12.12
N ALA A 46 -12.93 -18.42 12.66
CA ALA A 46 -14.05 -18.35 13.58
C ALA A 46 -13.68 -17.61 14.89
N TYR A 47 -12.48 -17.86 15.42
CA TYR A 47 -11.95 -17.15 16.58
C TYR A 47 -11.74 -15.65 16.30
N ALA A 48 -11.16 -15.29 15.15
CA ALA A 48 -10.94 -13.90 14.76
C ALA A 48 -12.26 -13.15 14.52
N ALA A 49 -13.25 -13.79 13.90
CA ALA A 49 -14.57 -13.21 13.69
C ALA A 49 -15.32 -12.98 15.01
N GLN A 50 -15.27 -13.95 15.93
CA GLN A 50 -15.87 -13.83 17.26
C GLN A 50 -15.18 -12.73 18.08
N GLN A 51 -13.86 -12.61 17.98
CA GLN A 51 -13.10 -11.57 18.66
C GLN A 51 -13.37 -10.19 18.07
N ALA A 52 -13.51 -10.06 16.75
CA ALA A 52 -13.88 -8.81 16.09
C ALA A 52 -15.26 -8.29 16.54
N GLN A 53 -16.24 -9.18 16.71
CA GLN A 53 -17.57 -8.81 17.22
C GLN A 53 -17.54 -8.37 18.69
N LEU A 54 -16.75 -9.04 19.53
CA LEU A 54 -16.56 -8.63 20.93
C LEU A 54 -15.80 -7.31 21.07
N PHE A 55 -14.87 -7.01 20.16
CA PHE A 55 -14.16 -5.74 20.14
C PHE A 55 -15.05 -4.60 19.63
N GLN A 56 -15.87 -4.78 18.60
CA GLN A 56 -16.71 -3.71 18.06
C GLN A 56 -17.71 -3.17 19.09
N ASN A 57 -18.45 -4.05 19.77
CA ASN A 57 -19.47 -3.62 20.74
C ASN A 57 -18.87 -2.99 22.01
N ASN A 58 -17.71 -3.48 22.46
CA ASN A 58 -17.03 -2.93 23.63
C ASN A 58 -16.29 -1.61 23.32
N LEU A 59 -15.77 -1.46 22.10
CA LEU A 59 -15.11 -0.22 21.67
C LEU A 59 -16.12 0.92 21.57
N GLU A 60 -17.27 0.71 20.94
CA GLU A 60 -18.27 1.78 20.78
C GLU A 60 -18.79 2.27 22.14
N GLN A 61 -19.13 1.35 23.05
CA GLN A 61 -19.57 1.71 24.41
C GLN A 61 -18.45 2.34 25.26
N SER A 62 -17.20 1.88 25.10
CA SER A 62 -16.03 2.42 25.82
C SER A 62 -15.63 3.80 25.29
N PHE A 63 -15.70 4.02 23.97
CA PHE A 63 -15.43 5.32 23.35
C PHE A 63 -16.48 6.34 23.74
N ASP A 64 -17.78 6.01 23.67
CA ASP A 64 -18.84 6.94 24.07
C ASP A 64 -18.76 7.27 25.57
N SER A 65 -18.50 6.28 26.42
CA SER A 65 -18.34 6.49 27.86
C SER A 65 -17.09 7.32 28.18
N ALA A 66 -15.97 7.09 27.49
CA ALA A 66 -14.74 7.85 27.65
C ALA A 66 -14.88 9.28 27.11
N LEU A 67 -15.59 9.47 26.00
CA LEU A 67 -15.89 10.79 25.43
C LEU A 67 -16.81 11.59 26.35
N ILE A 68 -17.87 11.00 26.88
CA ILE A 68 -18.78 11.65 27.83
C ILE A 68 -18.06 11.96 29.14
N THR A 69 -17.20 11.06 29.61
CA THR A 69 -16.36 11.28 30.81
C THR A 69 -15.33 12.37 30.58
N ALA A 70 -14.67 12.39 29.42
CA ALA A 70 -13.72 13.43 29.05
C ALA A 70 -14.44 14.79 28.91
N LYS A 71 -15.61 14.82 28.26
CA LYS A 71 -16.42 16.04 28.09
C LYS A 71 -16.97 16.55 29.42
N SER A 72 -17.41 15.67 30.32
CA SER A 72 -17.89 16.04 31.65
C SER A 72 -16.73 16.56 32.52
N ARG A 73 -15.58 15.88 32.54
CA ARG A 73 -14.37 16.35 33.23
C ARG A 73 -13.84 17.64 32.63
N PHE A 74 -13.86 17.80 31.32
CA PHE A 74 -13.46 19.03 30.65
C PHE A 74 -14.41 20.18 30.94
N SER A 75 -15.73 19.93 30.99
CA SER A 75 -16.71 20.94 31.41
C SER A 75 -16.53 21.34 32.88
N GLN A 76 -16.17 20.39 33.74
CA GLN A 76 -15.88 20.61 35.16
C GLN A 76 -14.56 21.38 35.34
N ILE A 77 -13.52 21.04 34.58
CA ILE A 77 -12.25 21.80 34.56
C ILE A 77 -12.48 23.19 33.99
N ARG A 78 -13.31 23.35 32.95
CA ARG A 78 -13.65 24.66 32.40
C ARG A 78 -14.40 25.52 33.40
N SER A 79 -15.38 24.99 34.13
CA SER A 79 -16.10 25.77 35.14
C SER A 79 -15.22 26.11 36.33
N THR A 80 -14.47 25.14 36.88
CA THR A 80 -13.52 25.38 37.98
C THR A 80 -12.37 26.30 37.56
N SER A 81 -11.80 26.10 36.37
CA SER A 81 -10.73 26.95 35.84
C SER A 81 -11.23 28.34 35.47
N SER A 82 -12.48 28.52 35.06
CA SER A 82 -13.02 29.86 34.79
C SER A 82 -13.20 30.67 36.08
N ALA A 83 -13.62 30.03 37.18
CA ALA A 83 -13.69 30.68 38.49
C ALA A 83 -12.29 31.06 39.00
N HIS A 84 -11.32 30.15 38.90
CA HIS A 84 -9.93 30.44 39.29
C HIS A 84 -9.23 31.42 38.34
N PHE A 85 -9.56 31.43 37.05
CA PHE A 85 -9.02 32.38 36.08
C PHE A 85 -9.62 33.77 36.28
N ASN A 86 -10.91 33.89 36.60
CA ASN A 86 -11.52 35.16 36.97
C ASN A 86 -10.95 35.68 38.29
N GLN A 87 -10.73 34.82 39.28
CA GLN A 87 -10.05 35.19 40.53
C GLN A 87 -8.57 35.60 40.30
N THR A 88 -7.91 34.98 39.32
CA THR A 88 -6.55 35.37 38.91
C THR A 88 -6.56 36.68 38.11
N LEU A 89 -7.59 36.94 37.29
CA LEU A 89 -7.78 38.19 36.58
C LEU A 89 -8.12 39.34 37.53
N GLU A 90 -8.98 39.11 38.52
CA GLU A 90 -9.32 40.10 39.55
C GLU A 90 -8.09 40.43 40.41
N SER A 91 -7.31 39.42 40.82
CA SER A 91 -6.03 39.69 41.50
C SER A 91 -4.99 40.32 40.58
N LEU A 92 -5.02 40.05 39.27
CA LEU A 92 -4.20 40.79 38.28
C LEU A 92 -4.68 42.23 38.11
N GLU A 93 -5.97 42.51 38.24
CA GLU A 93 -6.54 43.85 38.14
C GLU A 93 -6.27 44.68 39.40
N GLU A 94 -6.32 44.05 40.57
CA GLU A 94 -5.86 44.61 41.85
C GLU A 94 -4.34 44.87 41.82
N VAL A 95 -3.54 43.90 41.39
CA VAL A 95 -2.11 44.08 41.18
C VAL A 95 -1.83 45.08 40.06
N LYS A 96 -2.68 45.24 39.05
CA LYS A 96 -2.53 46.27 38.01
C LYS A 96 -2.84 47.65 38.55
N ALA A 97 -3.84 47.81 39.42
CA ALA A 97 -4.14 49.06 40.09
C ALA A 97 -3.03 49.44 41.08
N GLU A 98 -2.54 48.47 41.85
CA GLU A 98 -1.41 48.61 42.76
C GLU A 98 -0.09 48.83 42.00
N TYR A 99 0.08 48.17 40.85
CA TYR A 99 1.19 48.36 39.92
C TYR A 99 1.11 49.73 39.28
N LYS A 100 -0.07 50.25 38.93
CA LYS A 100 -0.22 51.61 38.37
C LYS A 100 0.13 52.68 39.41
N ALA A 101 -0.27 52.48 40.67
CA ALA A 101 0.16 53.34 41.77
C ALA A 101 1.68 53.23 42.00
N TYR A 102 2.24 52.03 41.92
CA TYR A 102 3.68 51.80 41.95
C TYR A 102 4.40 52.36 40.72
N GLU A 103 3.76 52.35 39.55
CA GLU A 103 4.28 52.80 38.25
C GLU A 103 4.32 54.33 38.23
N ASP A 104 3.31 55.01 38.75
CA ASP A 104 3.33 56.47 38.93
C ASP A 104 4.37 56.89 39.97
N VAL A 105 4.52 56.15 41.08
CA VAL A 105 5.58 56.37 42.06
C VAL A 105 6.95 56.01 41.51
N PHE A 106 7.06 54.96 40.70
CA PHE A 106 8.30 54.50 40.08
C PHE A 106 8.73 55.45 38.97
N PHE A 107 7.86 55.88 38.08
CA PHE A 107 8.18 56.90 37.08
C PHE A 107 8.42 58.27 37.71
N GLY A 108 7.70 58.62 38.79
CA GLY A 108 8.02 59.76 39.64
C GLY A 108 9.44 59.67 40.22
N LYS A 109 9.78 58.53 40.82
CA LYS A 109 11.11 58.23 41.39
C LYS A 109 12.19 57.95 40.36
N VAL A 110 11.87 57.58 39.13
CA VAL A 110 12.81 57.45 38.01
C VAL A 110 13.07 58.83 37.44
N LYS A 111 12.09 59.73 37.44
CA LYS A 111 12.28 61.13 37.07
C LYS A 111 13.13 61.88 38.11
N GLU A 112 12.92 61.63 39.41
CA GLU A 112 13.82 62.07 40.48
C GLU A 112 15.16 61.28 40.48
N GLY A 113 15.09 60.00 40.13
CA GLY A 113 16.19 59.04 40.07
C GLY A 113 17.14 59.29 38.92
N ILE A 114 16.71 59.92 37.82
CA ILE A 114 17.59 60.43 36.77
C ILE A 114 18.46 61.57 37.31
N VAL A 115 17.94 62.36 38.26
CA VAL A 115 18.68 63.42 38.97
C VAL A 115 19.59 62.84 40.07
N ILE A 116 19.24 61.68 40.65
CA ILE A 116 20.02 60.95 41.68
C ILE A 116 20.94 59.85 41.12
N ALA A 117 20.78 59.42 39.87
CA ALA A 117 21.58 58.37 39.21
C ALA A 117 23.03 58.81 38.97
N ALA A 118 23.31 60.12 39.07
CA ALA A 118 24.66 60.64 39.12
C ALA A 118 25.42 60.22 40.41
N SER A 119 24.72 59.78 41.47
CA SER A 119 25.33 59.53 42.79
C SER A 119 25.22 58.09 43.34
N ASN A 120 24.50 57.15 42.71
CA ASN A 120 24.38 55.76 43.20
C ASN A 120 24.47 54.68 42.09
N PRO A 121 25.61 53.98 41.92
CA PRO A 121 25.89 53.10 40.77
C PRO A 121 25.17 51.74 40.75
N MET A 122 24.66 51.23 41.89
CA MET A 122 24.03 49.89 41.95
C MET A 122 22.66 49.83 41.24
N ILE A 123 21.89 50.92 41.24
CA ILE A 123 20.54 50.95 40.68
C ILE A 123 20.58 51.06 39.15
N THR A 124 21.57 51.77 38.61
CA THR A 124 21.80 51.94 37.16
C THR A 124 22.18 50.63 36.48
N VAL A 125 22.90 49.74 37.18
CA VAL A 125 23.24 48.39 36.66
C VAL A 125 21.97 47.55 36.46
N GLY A 126 21.03 47.59 37.41
CA GLY A 126 19.75 46.89 37.27
C GLY A 126 18.91 47.39 36.08
N ALA A 127 18.83 48.71 35.91
CA ALA A 127 18.10 49.33 34.80
C ALA A 127 18.77 49.04 33.43
N ALA A 128 20.11 49.09 33.37
CA ALA A 128 20.88 48.79 32.17
C ALA A 128 20.73 47.31 31.75
N LEU A 129 20.69 46.38 32.71
CA LEU A 129 20.45 44.96 32.42
C LEU A 129 19.03 44.71 31.90
N GLY A 130 18.01 45.35 32.50
CA GLY A 130 16.61 45.26 32.05
C GLY A 130 16.41 45.79 30.62
N LEU A 131 16.95 46.98 30.33
CA LEU A 131 16.93 47.54 28.96
C LEU A 131 17.79 46.72 28.00
N GLY A 132 18.87 46.11 28.48
CA GLY A 132 19.72 45.21 27.72
C GLY A 132 18.95 44.03 27.14
N ILE A 133 18.05 43.41 27.90
CA ILE A 133 17.26 42.26 27.41
C ILE A 133 16.31 42.67 26.27
N VAL A 134 15.79 43.90 26.30
CA VAL A 134 14.88 44.45 25.27
C VAL A 134 15.64 44.91 24.03
N VAL A 135 16.81 45.54 24.21
CA VAL A 135 17.62 46.12 23.13
C VAL A 135 18.52 45.09 22.44
N PHE A 136 19.05 44.10 23.17
CA PHE A 136 19.90 43.07 22.58
C PHE A 136 19.09 42.11 21.70
N LYS A 137 19.50 41.98 20.43
CA LYS A 137 18.83 41.20 19.38
C LYS A 137 18.65 39.71 19.71
N ARG A 138 19.54 39.14 20.53
CA ARG A 138 19.59 37.71 20.88
C ARG A 138 18.50 37.30 21.90
N PRO A 139 18.41 37.90 23.10
CA PRO A 139 17.35 37.58 24.06
C PRO A 139 15.95 37.91 23.51
N ARG A 140 15.78 39.04 22.81
CA ARG A 140 14.52 39.40 22.16
C ARG A 140 14.01 38.32 21.20
N ARG A 141 14.89 37.78 20.34
CA ARG A 141 14.51 36.73 19.38
C ARG A 141 14.06 35.45 20.07
N LEU A 142 14.73 35.05 21.15
CA LEU A 142 14.38 33.86 21.92
C LEU A 142 12.97 34.01 22.52
N ILE A 143 12.71 35.13 23.21
CA ILE A 143 11.39 35.40 23.82
C ILE A 143 10.31 35.43 22.74
N THR A 144 10.50 36.16 21.64
CA THR A 144 9.49 36.22 20.56
C THR A 144 9.24 34.86 19.93
N SER A 145 10.28 34.03 19.77
CA SER A 145 10.14 32.71 19.14
C SER A 145 9.51 31.66 20.04
N SER A 146 9.69 31.78 21.36
CA SER A 146 9.06 30.91 22.35
C SER A 146 7.60 31.30 22.56
N VAL A 147 7.32 32.61 22.67
CA VAL A 147 5.97 33.13 22.81
C VAL A 147 5.16 32.91 21.53
N SER A 148 5.74 33.11 20.33
CA SER A 148 5.04 32.83 19.08
C SER A 148 4.69 31.35 18.92
N ARG A 149 5.50 30.42 19.45
CA ARG A 149 5.20 28.98 19.45
C ARG A 149 4.07 28.62 20.39
N LEU A 150 3.99 29.28 21.54
CA LEU A 150 2.90 29.10 22.51
C LEU A 150 1.59 29.75 22.03
N LEU A 151 1.69 30.78 21.17
CA LEU A 151 0.55 31.48 20.57
C LEU A 151 0.19 30.99 19.17
N VAL A 152 0.83 29.92 18.66
CA VAL A 152 0.31 29.24 17.46
C VAL A 152 -1.04 28.66 17.86
N SER A 153 -2.11 29.33 17.46
CA SER A 153 -3.47 28.87 17.73
C SER A 153 -3.66 27.50 17.09
N GLU A 154 -4.39 26.63 17.79
CA GLU A 154 -4.78 25.31 17.29
C GLU A 154 -5.39 25.40 15.89
N GLU A 155 -6.10 26.50 15.61
CA GLU A 155 -6.70 26.82 14.30
C GLU A 155 -5.68 26.90 13.15
N THR A 156 -4.49 27.46 13.37
CA THR A 156 -3.45 27.53 12.32
C THR A 156 -2.78 26.19 12.05
N LEU A 157 -2.68 25.33 13.07
CA LEU A 157 -2.21 23.96 12.93
C LEU A 157 -3.24 23.10 12.19
N ILE A 158 -4.53 23.27 12.52
CA ILE A 158 -5.64 22.60 11.82
C ILE A 158 -5.70 23.04 10.36
N SER A 159 -5.64 24.35 10.08
CA SER A 159 -5.63 24.85 8.69
C SER A 159 -4.44 24.31 7.87
N ARG A 160 -3.26 24.20 8.49
CA ARG A 160 -2.08 23.62 7.84
C ARG A 160 -2.22 22.10 7.64
N ALA A 161 -2.84 21.41 8.58
CA ALA A 161 -3.16 19.99 8.45
C ALA A 161 -4.18 19.75 7.32
N ASP A 162 -5.23 20.56 7.25
CA ASP A 162 -6.24 20.50 6.19
C ASP A 162 -5.66 20.76 4.80
N ALA A 163 -4.78 21.77 4.67
CA ALA A 163 -4.06 22.04 3.43
C ALA A 163 -3.22 20.82 2.99
N LYS A 164 -2.47 20.21 3.92
CA LYS A 164 -1.70 18.99 3.63
C LYS A 164 -2.60 17.82 3.27
N VAL A 165 -3.71 17.61 3.98
CA VAL A 165 -4.66 16.54 3.67
C VAL A 165 -5.25 16.74 2.28
N LYS A 166 -5.54 17.98 1.89
CA LYS A 166 -6.03 18.31 0.55
C LYS A 166 -4.97 18.00 -0.52
N ASP A 167 -3.72 18.40 -0.31
CA ASP A 167 -2.61 18.09 -1.21
C ASP A 167 -2.42 16.57 -1.35
N LEU A 168 -2.43 15.85 -0.23
CA LEU A 168 -2.31 14.38 -0.22
C LEU A 168 -3.47 13.72 -0.97
N ARG A 169 -4.71 14.17 -0.73
CA ARG A 169 -5.90 13.69 -1.46
C ARG A 169 -5.76 13.94 -2.96
N GLN A 170 -5.23 15.10 -3.36
CA GLN A 170 -4.98 15.40 -4.78
C GLN A 170 -3.94 14.45 -5.38
N SER A 171 -2.82 14.18 -4.69
CA SER A 171 -1.82 13.22 -5.17
C SER A 171 -2.36 11.78 -5.24
N ILE A 172 -3.20 11.37 -4.29
CA ILE A 172 -3.86 10.04 -4.34
C ILE A 172 -4.80 9.95 -5.53
N ASN A 173 -5.61 10.98 -5.78
CA ASN A 173 -6.52 11.00 -6.93
C ASN A 173 -5.75 10.97 -8.26
N PHE A 174 -4.62 11.67 -8.33
CA PHE A 174 -3.73 11.63 -9.49
C PHE A 174 -3.20 10.21 -9.72
N VAL A 175 -2.59 9.59 -8.69
CA VAL A 175 -2.06 8.22 -8.77
C VAL A 175 -3.15 7.22 -9.11
N LYS A 176 -4.36 7.36 -8.54
CA LYS A 176 -5.51 6.49 -8.86
C LYS A 176 -5.90 6.61 -10.34
N SER A 177 -5.92 7.82 -10.88
CA SER A 177 -6.23 8.02 -12.30
C SER A 177 -5.15 7.48 -13.24
N GLU A 178 -3.89 7.48 -12.80
CA GLU A 178 -2.79 6.88 -13.54
C GLU A 178 -2.81 5.35 -13.43
N SER A 179 -3.08 4.79 -12.24
CA SER A 179 -3.18 3.35 -12.05
C SER A 179 -4.33 2.76 -12.87
N GLU A 180 -5.50 3.40 -12.87
CA GLU A 180 -6.64 2.97 -13.71
C GLU A 180 -6.28 2.95 -15.21
N LYS A 181 -5.50 3.93 -15.68
CA LYS A 181 -5.02 3.95 -17.08
C LYS A 181 -3.99 2.85 -17.35
N LEU A 182 -3.05 2.63 -16.43
CA LEU A 182 -2.02 1.61 -16.57
C LEU A 182 -2.61 0.20 -16.55
N GLU A 183 -3.56 -0.07 -15.64
CA GLU A 183 -4.29 -1.33 -15.59
C GLU A 183 -5.10 -1.56 -16.87
N ALA A 184 -5.77 -0.52 -17.40
CA ALA A 184 -6.49 -0.61 -18.67
C ALA A 184 -5.55 -0.92 -19.85
N LEU A 185 -4.38 -0.29 -19.90
CA LEU A 185 -3.37 -0.55 -20.94
C LEU A 185 -2.80 -1.97 -20.84
N GLN A 186 -2.52 -2.44 -19.62
CA GLN A 186 -2.04 -3.81 -19.41
C GLN A 186 -3.10 -4.84 -19.83
N ALA A 187 -4.36 -4.62 -19.46
CA ALA A 187 -5.48 -5.48 -19.88
C ALA A 187 -5.66 -5.47 -21.41
N GLU A 188 -5.49 -4.32 -22.07
CA GLU A 188 -5.54 -4.22 -23.53
C GLU A 188 -4.40 -5.01 -24.19
N GLU A 189 -3.18 -4.93 -23.65
CA GLU A 189 -2.04 -5.68 -24.17
C GLU A 189 -2.23 -7.19 -24.00
N GLU A 190 -2.70 -7.64 -22.84
CA GLU A 190 -3.01 -9.05 -22.58
C GLU A 190 -4.11 -9.56 -23.51
N LEU A 191 -5.15 -8.77 -23.77
CA LEU A 191 -6.19 -9.09 -24.75
C LEU A 191 -5.60 -9.21 -26.15
N LYS A 192 -4.79 -8.24 -26.60
CA LYS A 192 -4.13 -8.29 -27.91
C LYS A 192 -3.26 -9.53 -28.06
N ARG A 193 -2.47 -9.86 -27.03
CA ARG A 193 -1.65 -11.09 -26.97
C ARG A 193 -2.53 -12.35 -26.98
N GLY A 194 -3.66 -12.35 -26.29
CA GLY A 194 -4.64 -13.45 -26.33
C GLY A 194 -5.23 -13.65 -27.73
N LYS A 195 -5.62 -12.56 -28.40
CA LYS A 195 -6.18 -12.58 -29.76
C LYS A 195 -5.19 -13.13 -30.79
N THR A 196 -3.91 -12.76 -30.71
CA THR A 196 -2.88 -13.29 -31.63
C THR A 196 -2.63 -14.78 -31.40
N LYS A 197 -2.59 -15.25 -30.15
CA LYS A 197 -2.49 -16.68 -29.81
C LYS A 197 -3.68 -17.46 -30.34
N LEU A 198 -4.90 -16.97 -30.16
CA LEU A 198 -6.12 -17.60 -30.67
C LEU A 198 -6.13 -17.66 -32.21
N ARG A 199 -5.68 -16.60 -32.88
CA ARG A 199 -5.53 -16.61 -34.34
C ARG A 199 -4.52 -17.65 -34.81
N HIS A 200 -3.37 -17.76 -34.14
CA HIS A 200 -2.37 -18.76 -34.48
C HIS A 200 -2.90 -20.18 -34.25
N ALA A 201 -3.55 -20.45 -33.12
CA ALA A 201 -4.16 -21.75 -32.84
C ALA A 201 -5.25 -22.09 -33.88
N GLY A 202 -6.11 -21.12 -34.22
CA GLY A 202 -7.12 -21.26 -35.27
C GLY A 202 -6.52 -21.65 -36.62
N LYS A 203 -5.38 -21.04 -37.00
CA LYS A 203 -4.67 -21.39 -38.24
C LYS A 203 -4.10 -22.82 -38.22
N GLN A 204 -3.51 -23.24 -37.10
CA GLN A 204 -3.03 -24.61 -36.94
C GLN A 204 -4.18 -25.62 -37.07
N ILE A 205 -5.32 -25.35 -36.42
CA ILE A 205 -6.50 -26.23 -36.51
C ILE A 205 -7.04 -26.24 -37.96
N GLN A 206 -7.05 -25.11 -38.65
CA GLN A 206 -7.48 -25.05 -40.06
C GLN A 206 -6.57 -25.89 -40.96
N ASP A 207 -5.26 -25.89 -40.73
CA ASP A 207 -4.34 -26.71 -41.48
C ASP A 207 -4.54 -28.21 -41.19
N VAL A 208 -4.85 -28.59 -39.95
CA VAL A 208 -5.25 -29.96 -39.60
C VAL A 208 -6.60 -30.36 -40.23
N ILE A 209 -7.58 -29.45 -40.30
CA ILE A 209 -8.84 -29.69 -41.00
C ILE A 209 -8.58 -29.96 -42.49
N ARG A 210 -7.66 -29.21 -43.11
CA ARG A 210 -7.27 -29.43 -44.51
C ARG A 210 -6.58 -30.77 -44.71
N SER A 211 -5.68 -31.17 -43.81
CA SER A 211 -5.02 -32.48 -43.90
C SER A 211 -6.01 -33.62 -43.67
N ALA A 212 -6.88 -33.53 -42.67
CA ALA A 212 -7.95 -34.50 -42.42
C ALA A 212 -8.90 -34.61 -43.62
N SER A 213 -9.26 -33.49 -44.27
CA SER A 213 -10.08 -33.51 -45.48
C SER A 213 -9.38 -34.18 -46.67
N LYS A 214 -8.05 -34.04 -46.82
CA LYS A 214 -7.29 -34.78 -47.84
C LYS A 214 -7.31 -36.28 -47.56
N ILE A 215 -7.09 -36.69 -46.30
CA ILE A 215 -7.14 -38.10 -45.88
C ILE A 215 -8.54 -38.68 -46.14
N GLU A 216 -9.60 -37.97 -45.75
CA GLU A 216 -10.99 -38.37 -46.01
C GLU A 216 -11.25 -38.58 -47.51
N ARG A 217 -10.78 -37.67 -48.37
CA ARG A 217 -10.93 -37.79 -49.83
C ARG A 217 -10.15 -38.98 -50.39
N GLN A 218 -8.91 -39.18 -49.94
CA GLN A 218 -8.09 -40.32 -50.36
C GLN A 218 -8.68 -41.65 -49.89
N ALA A 219 -9.14 -41.74 -48.64
CA ALA A 219 -9.80 -42.90 -48.09
C ALA A 219 -11.12 -43.19 -48.82
N LYS A 220 -11.92 -42.15 -49.13
CA LYS A 220 -13.15 -42.33 -49.91
C LYS A 220 -12.85 -42.85 -51.32
N GLY A 221 -11.89 -42.26 -52.03
CA GLY A 221 -11.48 -42.75 -53.35
C GLY A 221 -10.97 -44.19 -53.31
N LEU A 222 -10.18 -44.55 -52.29
CA LEU A 222 -9.70 -45.91 -52.10
C LEU A 222 -10.85 -46.88 -51.76
N LYS A 223 -11.83 -46.45 -50.96
CA LYS A 223 -13.03 -47.23 -50.65
C LYS A 223 -13.84 -47.54 -51.91
N ASP A 224 -13.97 -46.57 -52.81
CA ASP A 224 -14.69 -46.73 -54.06
C ASP A 224 -13.98 -47.78 -54.94
N ILE A 225 -12.65 -47.68 -55.09
CA ILE A 225 -11.84 -48.67 -55.84
C ILE A 225 -11.94 -50.08 -55.23
N VAL A 226 -11.73 -50.22 -53.91
CA VAL A 226 -11.79 -51.53 -53.23
C VAL A 226 -13.23 -52.10 -53.20
N GLY A 227 -14.23 -51.24 -53.37
CA GLY A 227 -15.64 -51.62 -53.51
C GLY A 227 -15.91 -52.44 -54.77
N GLU A 228 -15.16 -52.19 -55.85
CA GLU A 228 -15.35 -52.85 -57.15
C GLU A 228 -14.74 -54.27 -57.20
N LEU A 229 -13.77 -54.60 -56.33
CA LEU A 229 -13.12 -55.91 -56.34
C LEU A 229 -13.98 -56.97 -55.62
N PRO A 230 -14.30 -58.11 -56.25
CA PRO A 230 -15.08 -59.19 -55.63
C PRO A 230 -14.25 -60.08 -54.67
N SER A 231 -12.98 -59.77 -54.40
CA SER A 231 -12.10 -60.63 -53.60
C SER A 231 -12.40 -60.57 -52.09
N GLY A 232 -12.19 -61.69 -51.39
CA GLY A 232 -12.40 -61.78 -49.94
C GLY A 232 -11.45 -60.90 -49.12
N GLU A 233 -10.21 -60.73 -49.59
CA GLU A 233 -9.22 -59.83 -48.97
C GLU A 233 -9.62 -58.35 -49.09
N ALA A 234 -10.26 -57.97 -50.20
CA ALA A 234 -10.79 -56.61 -50.38
C ALA A 234 -11.82 -56.27 -49.31
N SER A 235 -12.62 -57.23 -48.83
CA SER A 235 -13.61 -57.00 -47.76
C SER A 235 -12.99 -56.45 -46.47
N ARG A 236 -11.81 -56.97 -46.07
CA ARG A 236 -11.09 -56.47 -44.90
C ARG A 236 -10.63 -55.02 -45.09
N PHE A 237 -10.07 -54.72 -46.28
CA PHE A 237 -9.65 -53.36 -46.63
C PHE A 237 -10.83 -52.40 -46.76
N ARG A 238 -12.00 -52.83 -47.29
CA ARG A 238 -13.21 -52.00 -47.34
C ARG A 238 -13.61 -51.52 -45.96
N LYS A 239 -13.57 -52.41 -44.96
CA LYS A 239 -13.89 -52.07 -43.58
C LYS A 239 -12.87 -51.06 -43.04
N GLN A 240 -11.58 -51.36 -43.12
CA GLN A 240 -10.52 -50.47 -42.63
C GLN A 240 -10.56 -49.08 -43.27
N VAL A 241 -10.75 -48.99 -44.58
CA VAL A 241 -10.80 -47.71 -45.30
C VAL A 241 -12.11 -46.96 -45.01
N SER A 242 -13.23 -47.67 -44.85
CA SER A 242 -14.49 -47.06 -44.45
C SER A 242 -14.44 -46.51 -43.02
N ASP A 243 -13.84 -47.26 -42.09
CA ASP A 243 -13.64 -46.84 -40.71
C ASP A 243 -12.75 -45.59 -40.68
N LEU A 244 -11.60 -45.61 -41.37
CA LEU A 244 -10.68 -44.47 -41.48
C LEU A 244 -11.35 -43.23 -42.09
N ALA A 245 -12.16 -43.38 -43.15
CA ALA A 245 -12.88 -42.27 -43.75
C ALA A 245 -13.92 -41.68 -42.79
N SER A 246 -14.60 -42.52 -42.02
CA SER A 246 -15.59 -42.09 -41.03
C SER A 246 -14.95 -41.37 -39.84
N GLU A 247 -13.82 -41.87 -39.36
CA GLU A 247 -13.03 -41.28 -38.27
C GLU A 247 -12.48 -39.91 -38.68
N ALA A 248 -11.81 -39.81 -39.83
CA ALA A 248 -11.29 -38.55 -40.36
C ALA A 248 -12.41 -37.51 -40.56
N LYS A 249 -13.60 -37.93 -41.01
CA LYS A 249 -14.77 -37.05 -41.15
C LYS A 249 -15.29 -36.58 -39.78
N GLN A 250 -15.32 -37.47 -38.79
CA GLN A 250 -15.75 -37.14 -37.43
C GLN A 250 -14.79 -36.12 -36.79
N GLU A 251 -13.49 -36.38 -36.82
CA GLU A 251 -12.46 -35.49 -36.30
C GLU A 251 -12.51 -34.11 -36.97
N ARG A 252 -12.60 -34.09 -38.31
CA ARG A 252 -12.74 -32.84 -39.08
C ARG A 252 -13.96 -32.04 -38.62
N ASN A 253 -15.10 -32.69 -38.41
CA ASN A 253 -16.33 -32.01 -37.96
C ASN A 253 -16.18 -31.46 -36.53
N VAL A 254 -15.49 -32.18 -35.64
CA VAL A 254 -15.19 -31.70 -34.28
C VAL A 254 -14.29 -30.46 -34.36
N LEU A 255 -13.17 -30.52 -35.09
CA LEU A 255 -12.24 -29.40 -35.25
C LEU A 255 -12.90 -28.20 -35.92
N THR A 256 -13.79 -28.42 -36.90
CA THR A 256 -14.55 -27.35 -37.55
C THR A 256 -15.46 -26.62 -36.56
N LYS A 257 -16.09 -27.34 -35.61
CA LYS A 257 -16.89 -26.70 -34.55
C LYS A 257 -16.03 -25.84 -33.63
N GLU A 258 -14.83 -26.30 -33.27
CA GLU A 258 -13.90 -25.52 -32.45
C GLU A 258 -13.40 -24.26 -33.18
N VAL A 259 -13.08 -24.37 -34.47
CA VAL A 259 -12.72 -23.20 -35.29
C VAL A 259 -13.89 -22.21 -35.41
N SER A 260 -15.11 -22.70 -35.60
CA SER A 260 -16.30 -21.82 -35.62
C SER A 260 -16.50 -21.08 -34.31
N LYS A 261 -16.18 -21.69 -33.15
CA LYS A 261 -16.20 -20.96 -31.86
C LYS A 261 -15.21 -19.79 -31.90
N ILE A 262 -13.98 -19.99 -32.37
CA ILE A 262 -12.97 -18.93 -32.48
C ILE A 262 -13.45 -17.80 -33.40
N ILE A 263 -14.05 -18.13 -34.54
CA ILE A 263 -14.60 -17.15 -35.49
C ILE A 263 -15.76 -16.36 -34.87
N ASN A 264 -16.66 -17.03 -34.13
CA ASN A 264 -17.80 -16.39 -33.46
C ASN A 264 -17.36 -15.36 -32.39
N TYR A 265 -16.16 -15.50 -31.84
CA TYR A 265 -15.56 -14.48 -30.97
C TYR A 265 -14.96 -13.27 -31.74
N GLY A 266 -15.23 -13.15 -33.04
CA GLY A 266 -14.77 -12.04 -33.88
C GLY A 266 -13.29 -12.12 -34.28
N ILE A 267 -12.68 -13.31 -34.20
CA ILE A 267 -11.29 -13.53 -34.57
C ILE A 267 -11.25 -14.07 -35.99
N SER A 268 -10.73 -13.25 -36.92
CA SER A 268 -10.48 -13.67 -38.30
C SER A 268 -9.25 -14.58 -38.35
N ILE A 269 -9.43 -15.82 -38.82
CA ILE A 269 -8.37 -16.80 -39.01
C ILE A 269 -7.80 -16.65 -40.42
#